data_AF-A0A920U1H7-F1
#
_entry.id   AF-A0A920U1H7-F1
#
_cell.length_a   1.000
_cell.length_b   1.000
_cell.length_c   1.000
_cell.angle_alpha   90.00
_cell.angle_beta   90.00
_cell.angle_gamma   90.00
#
_symmetry.space_group_name_H-M   'P 1'
#
loop_
_entity.id
_entity.type
_entity.pdbx_description
1 polymer ?
#
loop_
_entity_poly.entity_id
_entity_poly.type
_entity_poly.pdbx_seq_one_letter_code
_entity_poly.pdbx_strand_id
1 'polypeptide(L)'
;MGGQSSICSSSTIYHEIAARRPDLLKVLCQRFHIDRKGEIPQGKDETYEMAVFYPDEERVTCIYARDFIDAAQRHSHVAPLTTEQVDALNLIDELAASGDLRLDIDFLPGDIQFLHNHQILHARTSYEDWPEPERRRHLLRLWLSTEMVDRCLLILKRVRKDRAGTAPWWHQGPGATLHAPLEP
;
A
#
# COMPACT_ATOMS: atom_id res chain seq x y z
N MET A 1 3.49 12.14 21.51
CA MET A 1 4.57 12.83 20.74
C MET A 1 5.13 11.85 19.71
N GLY A 2 5.71 12.30 18.59
CA GLY A 2 6.18 11.43 17.48
C GLY A 2 5.17 11.32 16.33
N GLY A 3 5.32 10.28 15.48
CA GLY A 3 4.38 9.99 14.40
C GLY A 3 4.65 10.73 13.10
N GLN A 4 5.91 10.90 12.74
CA GLN A 4 6.32 11.46 11.45
C GLN A 4 5.82 10.58 10.30
N SER A 5 5.51 11.19 9.15
CA SER A 5 5.18 10.45 7.94
C SER A 5 6.46 9.86 7.36
N SER A 6 6.51 8.54 7.27
CA SER A 6 7.66 7.81 6.73
C SER A 6 7.37 7.41 5.30
N ILE A 7 8.27 7.72 4.36
CA ILE A 7 8.13 7.33 2.96
C ILE A 7 9.39 6.65 2.44
N CYS A 8 9.23 5.73 1.48
CA CYS A 8 10.33 5.06 0.81
C CYS A 8 9.98 4.76 -0.65
N SER A 9 10.95 4.92 -1.56
CA SER A 9 10.79 4.61 -2.98
C SER A 9 10.73 3.10 -3.20
N SER A 10 9.61 2.60 -3.71
CA SER A 10 9.46 1.16 -4.01
C SER A 10 10.35 0.72 -5.17
N SER A 11 10.64 1.62 -6.12
CA SER A 11 11.56 1.35 -7.24
C SER A 11 13.00 1.20 -6.75
N THR A 12 13.39 1.98 -5.75
CA THR A 12 14.74 1.85 -5.15
C THR A 12 14.84 0.52 -4.41
N ILE A 13 13.83 0.16 -3.61
CA ILE A 13 13.77 -1.17 -2.96
C ILE A 13 13.85 -2.28 -4.00
N TYR A 14 13.09 -2.21 -5.09
CA TYR A 14 13.12 -3.20 -6.17
C TYR A 14 14.55 -3.43 -6.70
N HIS A 15 15.28 -2.34 -7.00
CA HIS A 15 16.65 -2.44 -7.51
C HIS A 15 17.66 -2.92 -6.46
N GLU A 16 17.50 -2.52 -5.20
CA GLU A 16 18.33 -3.03 -4.10
C GLU A 16 18.15 -4.54 -3.92
N ILE A 17 16.91 -5.04 -3.98
CA ILE A 17 16.64 -6.49 -3.93
C ILE A 17 17.20 -7.17 -5.18
N ALA A 18 17.03 -6.59 -6.37
CA ALA A 18 17.59 -7.13 -7.61
C ALA A 18 19.12 -7.32 -7.54
N ALA A 19 19.82 -6.37 -6.92
CA ALA A 19 21.27 -6.40 -6.77
C ALA A 19 21.72 -7.40 -5.69
N ARG A 20 21.03 -7.45 -4.54
CA ARG A 20 21.43 -8.25 -3.37
C ARG A 20 20.93 -9.70 -3.42
N ARG A 21 19.67 -9.91 -3.80
CA ARG A 21 18.93 -11.17 -3.74
C ARG A 21 17.95 -11.30 -4.92
N PRO A 22 18.47 -11.45 -6.16
CA PRO A 22 17.61 -11.60 -7.35
C PRO A 22 16.73 -12.86 -7.30
N ASP A 23 17.09 -13.86 -6.48
CA ASP A 23 16.26 -15.02 -6.17
C ASP A 23 14.99 -14.62 -5.41
N LEU A 24 15.10 -13.77 -4.37
CA LEU A 24 13.95 -13.27 -3.62
C LEU A 24 13.12 -12.28 -4.44
N LEU A 25 13.73 -11.53 -5.35
CA LEU A 25 12.99 -10.66 -6.26
C LEU A 25 12.01 -11.47 -7.13
N LYS A 26 12.44 -12.63 -7.63
CA LYS A 26 11.58 -13.53 -8.40
C LYS A 26 10.37 -13.98 -7.58
N VAL A 27 10.57 -14.24 -6.29
CA VAL A 27 9.48 -14.60 -5.35
C VAL A 27 8.50 -13.43 -5.20
N LEU A 28 8.98 -12.20 -5.09
CA LEU A 28 8.13 -11.00 -4.97
C LEU A 28 7.31 -10.66 -6.22
N CYS A 29 7.72 -11.21 -7.37
CA CYS A 29 6.96 -11.15 -8.63
C CYS A 29 5.96 -12.32 -8.78
N GLN A 30 5.95 -13.29 -7.86
CA GLN A 30 4.93 -14.33 -7.79
C GLN A 30 3.72 -13.86 -6.98
N ARG A 31 2.62 -14.61 -7.07
CA ARG A 31 1.37 -14.27 -6.40
C ARG A 31 1.38 -14.67 -4.92
N PHE A 32 0.86 -13.78 -4.09
CA PHE A 32 0.56 -13.98 -2.69
C PHE A 32 -0.96 -13.89 -2.49
N HIS A 33 -1.50 -14.66 -1.56
CA HIS A 33 -2.87 -14.45 -1.10
C HIS A 33 -2.96 -13.18 -0.26
N ILE A 34 -3.95 -12.37 -0.57
CA ILE A 34 -4.27 -11.10 0.09
C ILE A 34 -5.67 -11.23 0.68
N ASP A 35 -5.78 -11.05 1.99
CA ASP A 35 -7.07 -11.11 2.70
C ASP A 35 -7.95 -9.91 2.34
N ARG A 36 -9.27 -10.09 2.23
CA ARG A 36 -10.21 -8.96 2.07
C ARG A 36 -10.65 -8.32 3.39
N LYS A 37 -10.19 -8.87 4.52
CA LYS A 37 -10.50 -8.49 5.91
C LYS A 37 -11.99 -8.31 6.17
N GLY A 38 -12.81 -9.17 5.56
CA GLY A 38 -14.27 -9.14 5.68
C GLY A 38 -14.98 -8.23 4.67
N GLU A 39 -14.26 -7.42 3.90
CA GLU A 39 -14.83 -6.64 2.80
C GLU A 39 -14.96 -7.49 1.52
N ILE A 40 -15.79 -8.53 1.59
CA ILE A 40 -15.94 -9.54 0.53
C ILE A 40 -17.11 -9.14 -0.38
N PRO A 41 -16.85 -8.78 -1.65
CA PRO A 41 -17.93 -8.51 -2.61
C PRO A 41 -18.76 -9.76 -2.88
N GLN A 42 -20.01 -9.58 -3.29
CA GLN A 42 -20.89 -10.69 -3.66
C GLN A 42 -20.23 -11.58 -4.74
N GLY A 43 -20.15 -12.88 -4.46
CA GLY A 43 -19.59 -13.87 -5.39
C GLY A 43 -18.06 -13.87 -5.49
N LYS A 44 -17.35 -13.30 -4.52
CA LYS A 44 -15.88 -13.35 -4.41
C LYS A 44 -15.46 -14.16 -3.19
N ASP A 45 -14.24 -14.70 -3.26
CA ASP A 45 -13.61 -15.40 -2.14
C ASP A 45 -13.09 -14.42 -1.09
N GLU A 46 -12.83 -14.95 0.11
CA GLU A 46 -12.29 -14.21 1.26
C GLU A 46 -10.88 -13.64 1.00
N THR A 47 -10.16 -14.25 0.06
CA THR A 47 -8.84 -13.82 -0.39
C THR A 47 -8.82 -13.59 -1.90
N TYR A 48 -7.77 -12.94 -2.38
CA TYR A 48 -7.45 -12.80 -3.79
C TYR A 48 -5.94 -12.78 -3.97
N GLU A 49 -5.46 -13.04 -5.18
CA GLU A 49 -4.04 -13.15 -5.44
C GLU A 49 -3.46 -11.92 -6.13
N MET A 50 -2.33 -11.42 -5.64
CA MET A 50 -1.52 -10.39 -6.30
C MET A 50 -0.03 -10.61 -6.02
N ALA A 51 0.82 -10.15 -6.93
CA ALA A 51 2.26 -10.03 -6.67
C ALA A 51 2.57 -8.71 -5.97
N VAL A 52 3.75 -8.64 -5.34
CA VAL A 52 4.22 -7.41 -4.72
C VAL A 52 4.77 -6.46 -5.78
N PHE A 53 5.63 -6.99 -6.66
CA PHE A 53 6.21 -6.22 -7.76
C PHE A 53 5.70 -6.69 -9.11
N TYR A 54 5.42 -5.71 -9.96
CA TYR A 54 5.09 -5.90 -11.36
C TYR A 54 6.03 -5.05 -12.20
N PRO A 55 7.18 -5.61 -12.63
CA PRO A 55 8.07 -4.94 -13.56
C PRO A 55 7.44 -4.88 -14.96
N ASP A 56 7.69 -3.78 -15.64
CA ASP A 56 7.42 -3.50 -17.04
C ASP A 56 8.73 -3.02 -17.70
N GLU A 57 8.77 -2.85 -19.02
CA GLU A 57 10.00 -2.54 -19.76
C GLU A 57 10.77 -1.31 -19.22
N GLU A 58 10.05 -0.30 -18.70
CA GLU A 58 10.65 0.95 -18.21
C GLU A 58 10.42 1.22 -16.72
N ARG A 59 9.51 0.49 -16.07
CA ARG A 59 8.98 0.87 -14.74
C ARG A 59 8.68 -0.34 -13.88
N VAL A 60 8.57 -0.13 -12.58
CA VAL A 60 8.03 -1.12 -11.65
C VAL A 60 6.83 -0.54 -10.92
N THR A 61 5.75 -1.33 -10.86
CA THR A 61 4.60 -1.08 -10.01
C THR A 61 4.75 -1.91 -8.74
N CYS A 62 4.55 -1.28 -7.58
CA CYS A 62 4.52 -1.96 -6.29
C CYS A 62 3.11 -1.92 -5.68
N ILE A 63 2.67 -3.04 -5.14
CA ILE A 63 1.50 -3.13 -4.26
C ILE A 63 1.91 -3.99 -3.07
N TYR A 64 2.21 -3.35 -1.95
CA TYR A 64 2.69 -4.03 -0.76
C TYR A 64 1.84 -3.68 0.46
N ALA A 65 1.34 -4.71 1.12
CA ALA A 65 0.60 -4.61 2.36
C ALA A 65 0.82 -5.89 3.18
N ARG A 66 1.91 -5.92 3.96
CA ARG A 66 2.33 -7.09 4.76
C ARG A 66 1.19 -7.65 5.60
N ASP A 67 0.49 -6.78 6.33
CA ASP A 67 -0.65 -7.13 7.20
C ASP A 67 -1.81 -7.84 6.49
N PHE A 68 -1.94 -7.70 5.17
CA PHE A 68 -3.00 -8.36 4.40
C PHE A 68 -2.55 -9.72 3.88
N ILE A 69 -1.25 -9.87 3.59
CA ILE A 69 -0.63 -11.16 3.26
C ILE A 69 -0.65 -12.05 4.51
N ASP A 70 -0.17 -11.53 5.63
CA ASP A 70 -0.13 -12.28 6.89
C ASP A 70 -1.54 -12.63 7.39
N ALA A 71 -2.49 -11.70 7.27
CA ALA A 71 -3.89 -12.00 7.62
C ALA A 71 -4.48 -13.14 6.79
N ALA A 72 -4.07 -13.31 5.53
CA ALA A 72 -4.60 -14.36 4.67
C ALA A 72 -4.26 -15.77 5.20
N GLN A 73 -3.18 -15.91 5.98
CA GLN A 73 -2.75 -17.17 6.59
C GLN A 73 -3.73 -17.72 7.63
N ARG A 74 -4.73 -16.93 8.07
CA ARG A 74 -5.81 -17.42 8.95
C ARG A 74 -6.79 -18.35 8.24
N HIS A 75 -6.81 -18.33 6.90
CA HIS A 75 -7.72 -19.12 6.10
C HIS A 75 -7.13 -20.49 5.79
N SER A 76 -7.86 -21.56 6.10
CA SER A 76 -7.39 -22.95 5.94
C SER A 76 -7.08 -23.37 4.51
N HIS A 77 -7.64 -22.69 3.51
CA HIS A 77 -7.38 -22.95 2.09
C HIS A 77 -6.13 -22.24 1.56
N VAL A 78 -5.54 -21.32 2.34
CA VAL A 78 -4.31 -20.62 1.97
C VAL A 78 -3.13 -21.46 2.47
N ALA A 79 -2.21 -21.76 1.55
CA ALA A 79 -0.99 -22.47 1.91
C ALA A 79 -0.13 -21.63 2.87
N PRO A 80 0.55 -22.25 3.86
CA PRO A 80 1.56 -21.58 4.65
C PRO A 80 2.60 -20.90 3.77
N LEU A 81 3.01 -19.67 4.13
CA LEU A 81 4.10 -19.00 3.44
C LEU A 81 5.38 -19.85 3.51
N THR A 82 6.09 -19.98 2.39
CA THR A 82 7.40 -20.64 2.38
C THR A 82 8.45 -19.76 3.05
N THR A 83 9.58 -20.36 3.44
CA THR A 83 10.71 -19.61 4.00
C THR A 83 11.17 -18.50 3.05
N GLU A 84 11.26 -18.78 1.74
CA GLU A 84 11.69 -17.80 0.74
C GLU A 84 10.68 -16.65 0.59
N GLN A 85 9.37 -16.93 0.71
CA GLN A 85 8.34 -15.89 0.72
C GLN A 85 8.50 -14.99 1.95
N VAL A 86 8.67 -15.57 3.14
CA VAL A 86 8.89 -14.81 4.37
C VAL A 86 10.17 -13.98 4.29
N ASP A 87 11.27 -14.56 3.84
CA ASP A 87 12.56 -13.87 3.66
C ASP A 87 12.45 -12.70 2.67
N ALA A 88 11.71 -12.89 1.57
CA ALA A 88 11.52 -11.84 0.59
C ALA A 88 10.67 -10.68 1.13
N LEU A 89 9.60 -10.97 1.89
CA LEU A 89 8.78 -9.94 2.53
C LEU A 89 9.58 -9.19 3.60
N ASN A 90 10.37 -9.91 4.41
CA ASN A 90 11.23 -9.31 5.44
C ASN A 90 12.31 -8.40 4.84
N LEU A 91 12.87 -8.76 3.68
CA LEU A 91 13.87 -7.90 3.02
C LEU A 91 13.26 -6.57 2.53
N ILE A 92 12.00 -6.57 2.10
CA ILE A 92 11.28 -5.30 1.82
C ILE A 92 11.17 -4.47 3.09
N ASP A 93 10.73 -5.08 4.19
CA ASP A 93 10.54 -4.41 5.49
C ASP A 93 11.87 -3.82 6.00
N GLU A 94 12.96 -4.58 5.91
CA GLU A 94 14.31 -4.15 6.29
C GLU A 94 14.76 -2.94 5.46
N LEU A 95 14.65 -3.00 4.13
CA LEU A 95 15.05 -1.91 3.25
C LEU A 95 14.19 -0.67 3.46
N ALA A 96 12.87 -0.83 3.59
CA ALA A 96 11.94 0.27 3.85
C ALA A 96 12.14 0.92 5.23
N ALA A 97 12.68 0.17 6.20
CA ALA A 97 13.01 0.65 7.52
C ALA A 97 14.45 1.20 7.65
N SER A 98 15.30 1.01 6.63
CA SER A 98 16.67 1.52 6.63
C SER A 98 16.69 3.05 6.62
N GLY A 99 17.56 3.64 7.45
CA GLY A 99 17.82 5.08 7.45
C GLY A 99 18.44 5.60 6.15
N ASP A 100 18.97 4.71 5.31
CA ASP A 100 19.54 5.07 4.00
C ASP A 100 18.45 5.31 2.94
N LEU A 101 17.29 4.66 3.07
CA LEU A 101 16.21 4.70 2.08
C LEU A 101 14.94 5.39 2.58
N ARG A 102 14.68 5.33 3.90
CA ARG A 102 13.51 5.95 4.52
C ARG A 102 13.74 7.44 4.70
N LEU A 103 12.74 8.22 4.29
CA LEU A 103 12.63 9.64 4.64
C LEU A 103 11.49 9.82 5.62
N ASP A 104 11.79 10.39 6.78
CA ASP A 104 10.81 10.77 7.79
C ASP A 104 10.52 12.28 7.69
N ILE A 105 9.24 12.62 7.58
CA ILE A 105 8.78 13.98 7.31
C ILE A 105 7.81 14.39 8.43
N ASP A 106 8.04 15.57 9.02
CA ASP A 106 7.10 16.17 9.95
C ASP A 106 5.80 16.52 9.23
N PHE A 107 4.67 16.36 9.93
CA PHE A 107 3.36 16.61 9.34
C PHE A 107 2.55 17.51 10.28
N LEU A 108 2.59 18.81 9.97
CA LEU A 108 2.02 19.88 10.77
C LEU A 108 0.56 20.15 10.37
N PRO A 109 -0.23 20.80 11.25
CA PRO A 109 -1.59 21.22 10.89
C PRO A 109 -1.58 22.09 9.63
N GLY A 110 -2.38 21.69 8.63
CA GLY A 110 -2.46 22.36 7.33
C GLY A 110 -1.60 21.73 6.22
N ASP A 111 -0.65 20.87 6.56
CA ASP A 111 0.17 20.17 5.57
C ASP A 111 -0.66 19.13 4.80
N ILE A 112 -0.38 19.03 3.50
CA ILE A 112 -0.99 18.05 2.60
C ILE A 112 0.12 17.24 1.94
N GLN A 113 0.05 15.92 2.07
CA GLN A 113 1.00 14.98 1.46
C GLN A 113 0.33 14.22 0.31
N PHE A 114 0.87 14.35 -0.90
CA PHE A 114 0.47 13.56 -2.07
C PHE A 114 1.51 12.48 -2.35
N LEU A 115 1.07 11.23 -2.36
CA LEU A 115 1.94 10.07 -2.64
C LEU A 115 1.38 9.26 -3.80
N HIS A 116 2.25 8.88 -4.74
CA HIS A 116 1.89 7.91 -5.75
C HIS A 116 1.92 6.50 -5.14
N ASN A 117 0.74 5.98 -4.80
CA ASN A 117 0.59 4.73 -4.03
C ASN A 117 1.32 3.51 -4.61
N HIS A 118 1.55 3.49 -5.92
CA HIS A 118 2.23 2.36 -6.59
C HIS A 118 3.76 2.52 -6.74
N GLN A 119 4.31 3.63 -6.25
CA GLN A 119 5.75 3.93 -6.34
C GLN A 119 6.36 4.34 -4.99
N ILE A 120 5.53 4.74 -4.03
CA ILE A 120 5.97 5.19 -2.70
C ILE A 120 5.30 4.33 -1.64
N LEU A 121 6.11 3.53 -0.95
CA LEU A 121 5.72 2.92 0.31
C LEU A 121 5.64 4.00 1.37
N HIS A 122 4.66 3.89 2.26
CA HIS A 122 4.43 4.89 3.28
C HIS A 122 3.91 4.28 4.57
N ALA A 123 4.37 4.84 5.68
CA ALA A 123 4.04 4.43 7.02
C ALA A 123 4.07 5.66 7.95
N ARG A 124 4.05 5.40 9.25
CA ARG A 124 4.24 6.43 10.26
C ARG A 124 5.18 5.89 11.33
N THR A 125 6.05 6.75 11.86
CA THR A 125 6.88 6.40 13.01
C THR A 125 6.02 6.15 14.26
N SER A 126 6.61 5.53 15.30
CA SER A 126 5.92 5.34 16.56
C SER A 126 5.50 6.69 17.17
N TYR A 127 4.37 6.68 17.89
CA TYR A 127 3.83 7.87 18.50
C TYR A 127 3.02 7.49 19.73
N GLU A 128 2.94 8.46 20.65
CA GLU A 128 2.03 8.40 21.80
C GLU A 128 0.91 9.42 21.61
N ASP A 129 -0.34 8.95 21.75
CA ASP A 129 -1.51 9.82 21.77
C ASP A 129 -1.59 10.58 23.09
N TRP A 130 -2.12 11.80 23.01
CA TRP A 130 -2.44 12.57 24.21
C TRP A 130 -3.67 11.97 24.92
N PRO A 131 -3.69 11.99 26.28
CA PRO A 131 -4.89 11.64 27.02
C PRO A 131 -6.08 12.48 26.56
N GLU A 132 -5.86 13.79 26.36
CA GLU A 132 -6.86 14.74 25.89
C GLU A 132 -7.17 14.54 24.39
N PRO A 133 -8.42 14.18 24.01
CA PRO A 133 -8.80 13.93 22.62
C PRO A 133 -8.51 15.07 21.65
N GLU A 134 -8.71 16.32 22.08
CA GLU A 134 -8.51 17.54 21.30
C GLU A 134 -7.04 17.81 20.93
N ARG A 135 -6.10 17.12 21.60
CA ARG A 135 -4.66 17.22 21.32
C ARG A 135 -4.17 16.09 20.43
N ARG A 136 -5.01 15.08 20.17
CA ARG A 136 -4.64 13.94 19.31
C ARG A 136 -4.53 14.37 17.86
N ARG A 137 -3.70 13.67 17.11
CA ARG A 137 -3.52 13.93 15.68
C ARG A 137 -4.79 13.54 14.93
N HIS A 138 -5.38 14.49 14.21
CA HIS A 138 -6.52 14.27 13.32
C HIS A 138 -6.10 14.45 11.85
N LEU A 139 -6.30 13.42 11.02
CA LEU A 139 -6.00 13.48 9.60
C LEU A 139 -7.18 13.01 8.75
N LEU A 140 -7.35 13.64 7.61
CA LEU A 140 -8.22 13.18 6.53
C LEU A 140 -7.37 12.49 5.47
N ARG A 141 -7.87 11.36 4.94
CA ARG A 141 -7.18 10.59 3.89
C ARG A 141 -8.08 10.44 2.67
N LEU A 142 -7.55 10.77 1.49
CA LEU A 142 -8.24 10.70 0.23
C LEU A 142 -7.46 9.82 -0.76
N TRP A 143 -8.18 9.01 -1.53
CA TRP A 143 -7.63 8.26 -2.67
C TRP A 143 -8.07 8.95 -3.97
N LEU A 144 -7.10 9.30 -4.81
CA LEU A 144 -7.34 9.96 -6.09
C LEU A 144 -6.91 9.04 -7.24
N SER A 145 -7.69 9.05 -8.32
CA SER A 145 -7.36 8.40 -9.59
C SER A 145 -7.76 9.34 -10.71
N THR A 146 -6.90 9.52 -11.72
CA THR A 146 -7.22 10.30 -12.92
C THR A 146 -7.43 9.37 -14.12
N GLU A 147 -8.14 9.84 -15.15
CA GLU A 147 -8.40 9.07 -16.38
C GLU A 147 -7.11 8.72 -17.14
N MET A 148 -6.04 9.51 -16.99
CA MET A 148 -4.74 9.25 -17.63
C MET A 148 -3.94 8.09 -17.02
N VAL A 149 -4.29 7.62 -15.82
CA VAL A 149 -3.57 6.52 -15.13
C VAL A 149 -3.85 5.15 -15.78
N ASP A 150 -4.83 5.07 -16.69
CA ASP A 150 -5.18 3.85 -17.43
C ASP A 150 -4.04 3.29 -18.32
N ARG A 151 -2.95 4.05 -18.53
CA ARG A 151 -1.80 3.62 -19.33
C ARG A 151 -0.69 2.91 -18.55
N CYS A 152 -0.48 3.20 -17.26
CA CYS A 152 0.62 2.59 -16.50
C CYS A 152 0.24 1.31 -15.76
N LEU A 153 -1.05 0.94 -15.76
CA LEU A 153 -1.55 -0.13 -14.89
C LEU A 153 -2.56 -1.02 -15.63
N LEU A 154 -2.10 -1.77 -16.63
CA LEU A 154 -2.88 -2.89 -17.20
C LEU A 154 -3.36 -3.87 -16.10
N ILE A 155 -2.60 -3.98 -15.01
CA ILE A 155 -2.92 -4.79 -13.83
C ILE A 155 -4.11 -4.22 -13.04
N LEU A 156 -4.22 -2.89 -12.90
CA LEU A 156 -5.40 -2.29 -12.25
C LEU A 156 -6.67 -2.48 -13.06
N LYS A 157 -6.64 -2.68 -14.38
CA LYS A 157 -7.84 -3.06 -15.15
C LYS A 157 -8.37 -4.44 -14.74
N ARG A 158 -7.48 -5.35 -14.31
CA ARG A 158 -7.83 -6.69 -13.80
C ARG A 158 -8.28 -6.65 -12.34
N VAL A 159 -7.58 -5.88 -11.49
CA VAL A 159 -7.98 -5.67 -10.07
C VAL A 159 -9.25 -4.81 -9.94
N ARG A 160 -9.48 -3.82 -10.81
CA ARG A 160 -10.73 -3.03 -10.85
C ARG A 160 -11.94 -3.91 -11.18
N LYS A 161 -11.80 -4.92 -12.04
CA LYS A 161 -12.90 -5.87 -12.31
C LYS A 161 -13.30 -6.65 -11.06
N ASP A 162 -12.36 -6.92 -10.15
CA ASP A 162 -12.64 -7.61 -8.88
C ASP A 162 -13.05 -6.67 -7.74
N ARG A 163 -12.82 -5.35 -7.90
CA ARG A 163 -13.31 -4.27 -7.02
C ARG A 163 -14.53 -3.55 -7.59
N ALA A 164 -15.14 -4.07 -8.67
CA ALA A 164 -16.41 -3.59 -9.22
C ALA A 164 -17.58 -4.01 -8.32
N GLY A 165 -17.50 -3.61 -7.07
CA GLY A 165 -18.57 -3.56 -6.10
C GLY A 165 -18.31 -2.27 -5.35
N THR A 166 -19.31 -1.41 -5.26
CA THR A 166 -19.25 -0.14 -4.54
C THR A 166 -18.87 -0.41 -3.08
N ALA A 167 -17.57 -0.45 -2.76
CA ALA A 167 -17.16 -0.34 -1.39
C ALA A 167 -17.64 1.04 -0.92
N PRO A 168 -18.25 1.15 0.27
CA PRO A 168 -18.94 2.37 0.74
C PRO A 168 -18.04 3.62 0.81
N TRP A 169 -16.74 3.46 0.62
CA TRP A 169 -15.71 4.50 0.68
C TRP A 169 -15.28 5.05 -0.69
N TRP A 170 -15.74 4.48 -1.80
CA TRP A 170 -15.42 4.96 -3.15
C TRP A 170 -16.57 5.83 -3.69
N HIS A 171 -16.44 7.14 -3.55
CA HIS A 171 -17.31 8.08 -4.25
C HIS A 171 -16.80 8.30 -5.68
N GLN A 172 -17.41 7.64 -6.66
CA GLN A 172 -17.36 8.10 -8.06
C GLN A 172 -18.49 9.11 -8.26
N GLY A 173 -18.17 10.40 -8.25
CA GLY A 173 -19.12 11.46 -8.57
C GLY A 173 -18.58 12.34 -9.70
N PRO A 174 -19.35 12.61 -10.78
CA PRO A 174 -19.09 13.77 -11.61
C PRO A 174 -19.30 15.03 -10.75
N GLY A 175 -18.28 15.88 -10.64
CA GLY A 175 -18.36 17.11 -9.82
C GLY A 175 -18.38 16.85 -8.31
N ALA A 176 -17.46 16.03 -7.80
CA ALA A 176 -17.30 15.84 -6.35
C ALA A 176 -17.02 17.18 -5.65
N THR A 177 -18.01 17.69 -4.92
CA THR A 177 -17.89 18.91 -4.10
C THR A 177 -17.16 18.57 -2.80
N LEU A 178 -16.06 19.28 -2.51
CA LEU A 178 -15.38 19.19 -1.22
C LEU A 178 -16.34 19.63 -0.11
N HIS A 179 -16.59 18.76 0.87
CA HIS A 179 -17.36 19.08 2.08
C HIS A 179 -16.49 19.57 3.25
N ALA A 180 -15.19 19.76 3.04
CA ALA A 180 -14.36 20.48 4.00
C ALA A 180 -14.50 21.99 3.72
N PRO A 181 -15.06 22.81 4.63
CA PRO A 181 -15.05 24.25 4.46
C PRO A 181 -13.58 24.70 4.54
N LEU A 182 -13.00 25.00 3.38
CA LEU A 182 -11.74 25.71 3.26
C LEU A 182 -12.08 27.20 3.21
N GLU A 183 -12.49 27.75 4.34
CA GLU A 183 -12.40 29.21 4.54
C GLU A 183 -11.30 29.49 5.57
N PRO A 184 -10.44 30.49 5.30
CA PRO A 184 -9.21 30.77 6.06
C PRO A 184 -9.46 31.36 7.45
#